data_AF-A0A855GZD6-F1
#
_entry.id   AF-A0A855GZD6-F1
#
_cell.length_a   1.000
_cell.length_b   1.000
_cell.length_c   1.000
_cell.angle_alpha   90.00
_cell.angle_beta   90.00
_cell.angle_gamma   90.00
#
_symmetry.space_group_name_H-M   'P 1'
#
loop_
_entity.id
_entity.type
_entity.pdbx_description
1 polymer ?
#
loop_
_entity_poly.entity_id
_entity_poly.type
_entity_poly.pdbx_seq_one_letter_code
_entity_poly.pdbx_strand_id
1 'polypeptide(L)'
;MKLICIEDDIVVGLIDVEISNSYCSYDKNKRGATIETIAVHSDYQFKGIGNMLLAEAEKRLFQKEIEYIEAWTREDESSNKWYIKNGFEQFNSYYHVFTNGEIIPANAKFQPIYSFGHVLDRTQIDEDAIGRIYECRGYVKQI
;
A
#
# COMPACT_ATOMS: atom_id res chain seq x y z
N MET A 1 4.46 13.00 -6.34
CA MET A 1 4.23 13.26 -7.78
C MET A 1 2.85 12.72 -8.08
N LYS A 2 1.98 13.55 -8.64
CA LYS A 2 0.57 13.21 -8.84
C LYS A 2 0.26 13.17 -10.32
N LEU A 3 -0.34 12.08 -10.78
CA LEU A 3 -0.87 11.92 -12.13
C LEU A 3 -2.35 11.58 -12.05
N ILE A 4 -3.11 12.07 -13.02
CA ILE A 4 -4.52 11.75 -13.21
C ILE A 4 -4.74 11.32 -14.66
N CYS A 5 -5.67 10.40 -14.87
CA CYS A 5 -6.19 10.03 -16.17
C CYS A 5 -7.56 10.69 -16.35
N ILE A 6 -7.74 11.39 -17.49
CA ILE A 6 -8.98 12.08 -17.83
C ILE A 6 -9.53 11.45 -19.13
N GLU A 7 -10.80 11.06 -19.11
CA GLU A 7 -11.58 10.59 -20.26
C GLU A 7 -12.91 11.36 -20.26
N ASP A 8 -13.26 12.01 -21.37
CA ASP A 8 -14.47 12.85 -21.51
C ASP A 8 -14.67 13.87 -20.38
N ASP A 9 -13.61 14.61 -20.02
CA ASP A 9 -13.56 15.59 -18.92
C ASP A 9 -13.84 15.02 -17.51
N ILE A 10 -13.81 13.69 -17.35
CA ILE A 10 -13.97 12.99 -16.07
C ILE A 10 -12.63 12.41 -15.62
N VAL A 11 -12.30 12.56 -14.34
CA VAL A 11 -11.14 11.88 -13.74
C VAL A 11 -11.48 10.41 -13.53
N VAL A 12 -10.84 9.53 -14.29
CA VAL A 12 -11.12 8.08 -14.31
C VAL A 12 -10.05 7.25 -13.61
N GLY A 13 -8.92 7.86 -13.25
CA GLY A 13 -7.89 7.22 -12.44
C GLY A 13 -6.83 8.19 -11.95
N LEU A 14 -6.07 7.78 -10.94
CA LEU A 14 -4.99 8.57 -10.36
C LEU A 14 -3.86 7.67 -9.85
N ILE A 15 -2.66 8.25 -9.79
CA ILE A 15 -1.53 7.73 -9.03
C ILE A 15 -0.82 8.87 -8.32
N ASP A 16 -0.54 8.71 -7.04
CA ASP A 16 0.36 9.57 -6.26
C ASP A 16 1.57 8.76 -5.79
N VAL A 17 2.75 9.30 -6.05
CA VAL A 17 4.03 8.69 -5.73
C VAL A 17 4.91 9.66 -4.95
N GLU A 18 5.25 9.35 -3.73
CA GLU A 18 6.21 10.11 -2.93
C GLU A 18 7.63 9.60 -3.17
N ILE A 19 8.61 10.50 -3.35
CA ILE A 19 10.02 10.10 -3.39
C ILE A 19 10.50 10.02 -1.95
N SER A 20 10.70 8.80 -1.46
CA SER A 20 11.01 8.54 -0.06
C SER A 20 12.50 8.83 0.23
N ASN A 21 12.76 9.61 1.28
CA ASN A 21 14.10 9.75 1.89
C ASN A 21 14.16 9.06 3.28
N SER A 22 13.23 8.17 3.60
CA SER A 22 12.85 7.85 4.98
C SER A 22 13.13 6.42 5.45
N TYR A 23 13.29 6.30 6.77
CA TYR A 23 13.57 5.13 7.62
C TYR A 23 12.79 3.83 7.34
N CYS A 24 11.67 3.90 6.61
CA CYS A 24 10.76 2.79 6.34
C CYS A 24 10.74 2.33 4.88
N SER A 25 11.78 2.66 4.10
CA SER A 25 11.90 2.22 2.70
C SER A 25 12.42 0.79 2.59
N TYR A 26 12.08 0.11 1.49
CA TYR A 26 12.56 -1.23 1.15
C TYR A 26 14.09 -1.33 1.22
N ASP A 27 14.80 -0.36 0.64
CA ASP A 27 16.25 -0.25 0.70
C ASP A 27 16.66 1.17 1.08
N LYS A 28 17.15 1.32 2.31
CA LYS A 28 17.61 2.59 2.87
C LYS A 28 18.87 3.15 2.21
N ASN A 29 19.58 2.34 1.41
CA ASN A 29 20.82 2.74 0.74
C ASN A 29 20.60 3.17 -0.72
N LYS A 30 19.37 3.02 -1.22
CA LYS A 30 18.98 3.35 -2.58
C LYS A 30 17.94 4.46 -2.60
N ARG A 31 17.84 5.17 -3.72
CA ARG A 31 16.82 6.21 -3.92
C ARG A 31 15.51 5.56 -4.36
N GLY A 32 14.57 5.45 -3.42
CA GLY A 32 13.25 4.85 -3.63
C GLY A 32 12.13 5.86 -3.82
N ALA A 33 10.99 5.36 -4.27
CA ALA A 33 9.72 6.08 -4.26
C ALA A 33 8.57 5.15 -3.85
N THR A 34 7.57 5.68 -3.15
CA THR A 34 6.44 4.92 -2.61
C THR A 34 5.16 5.35 -3.32
N ILE A 35 4.40 4.38 -3.83
CA ILE A 35 3.03 4.62 -4.31
C ILE A 35 2.15 4.81 -3.08
N GLU A 36 1.78 6.06 -2.81
CA GLU A 36 0.86 6.41 -1.73
C GLU A 36 -0.57 6.04 -2.08
N THR A 37 -0.93 6.19 -3.36
CA THR A 37 -2.25 5.83 -3.84
C THR A 37 -2.20 5.51 -5.32
N ILE A 38 -2.88 4.44 -5.72
CA ILE A 38 -3.26 4.19 -7.11
C ILE A 38 -4.70 3.72 -7.13
N ALA A 39 -5.52 4.33 -7.99
CA ALA A 39 -6.93 3.99 -8.09
C ALA A 39 -7.43 4.21 -9.52
N VAL A 40 -8.35 3.35 -9.95
CA VAL A 40 -9.11 3.49 -11.19
C VAL A 40 -10.59 3.42 -10.82
N HIS A 41 -11.37 4.37 -11.32
CA HIS A 41 -12.82 4.40 -11.13
C HIS A 41 -13.43 3.05 -11.56
N SER A 42 -14.37 2.51 -10.77
CA SER A 42 -14.92 1.15 -10.98
C SER A 42 -15.38 0.89 -12.41
N ASP A 43 -16.07 1.87 -12.99
CA ASP A 43 -16.65 1.79 -14.34
C ASP A 43 -15.60 1.83 -15.47
N TYR A 44 -14.34 2.14 -15.12
CA TYR A 44 -13.21 2.26 -16.03
C TYR A 44 -12.11 1.23 -15.72
N GLN A 45 -12.36 0.29 -14.79
CA GLN A 45 -11.45 -0.81 -14.50
C GLN A 45 -11.29 -1.75 -15.70
N PHE A 46 -10.21 -2.55 -15.69
CA PHE A 46 -9.88 -3.51 -16.76
C PHE A 46 -9.62 -2.92 -18.15
N LYS A 47 -9.55 -1.58 -18.29
CA LYS A 47 -9.17 -0.87 -19.52
C LYS A 47 -7.67 -0.56 -19.65
N GLY A 48 -6.84 -1.03 -18.70
CA GLY A 48 -5.39 -0.79 -18.69
C GLY A 48 -4.96 0.56 -18.10
N ILE A 49 -5.88 1.39 -17.60
CA ILE A 49 -5.59 2.72 -17.05
C ILE A 49 -4.56 2.68 -15.91
N GLY A 50 -4.68 1.72 -15.00
CA GLY A 50 -3.70 1.55 -13.91
C GLY A 50 -2.28 1.30 -14.43
N ASN A 51 -2.13 0.48 -15.48
CA ASN A 51 -0.84 0.21 -16.11
C ASN A 51 -0.29 1.47 -16.79
N MET A 52 -1.15 2.26 -17.45
CA MET A 52 -0.73 3.50 -18.10
C MET A 52 -0.25 4.54 -17.08
N LEU A 53 -0.98 4.68 -15.97
CA LEU A 53 -0.60 5.56 -14.86
C LEU A 53 0.75 5.14 -14.25
N LEU A 54 0.92 3.84 -13.99
CA LEU A 54 2.17 3.29 -13.49
C LEU A 54 3.33 3.53 -14.47
N ALA A 55 3.16 3.21 -15.75
CA ALA A 55 4.21 3.37 -16.75
C ALA A 55 4.67 4.83 -16.89
N GLU A 56 3.74 5.78 -16.86
CA GLU A 56 4.08 7.21 -16.90
C GLU A 56 4.77 7.65 -15.59
N ALA A 57 4.37 7.10 -14.45
CA ALA A 57 5.04 7.37 -13.18
C ALA A 57 6.49 6.84 -13.20
N GLU A 58 6.69 5.59 -13.60
CA GLU A 58 8.01 4.95 -13.71
C GLU A 58 8.93 5.74 -14.64
N LYS A 59 8.44 6.16 -15.81
CA LYS A 59 9.20 7.01 -16.74
C LYS A 59 9.69 8.30 -16.09
N ARG A 60 8.84 8.98 -15.32
CA ARG A 60 9.19 10.25 -14.63
C ARG A 60 10.14 10.03 -13.46
N LEU A 61 10.03 8.90 -12.77
CA LEU A 61 10.91 8.52 -11.67
C LEU A 61 12.31 8.13 -12.18
N PHE A 62 12.38 7.39 -13.28
CA PHE A 62 13.63 7.06 -13.95
C PHE A 62 14.43 8.32 -14.32
N GLN A 63 13.75 9.35 -14.87
CA GLN A 63 14.36 10.66 -15.15
C GLN A 63 14.88 11.41 -13.92
N LYS A 64 14.48 11.00 -12.71
CA LYS A 64 14.91 11.56 -11.42
C LYS A 64 15.93 10.68 -10.70
N GLU A 65 16.48 9.68 -11.38
CA GLU A 65 17.46 8.75 -10.83
C GLU A 65 16.91 8.05 -9.57
N ILE A 66 15.65 7.62 -9.65
CA ILE A 66 15.02 6.73 -8.67
C ILE A 66 15.26 5.30 -9.14
N GLU A 67 15.68 4.43 -8.24
CA GLU A 67 16.14 3.07 -8.53
C GLU A 67 15.06 2.01 -8.33
N TYR A 68 14.05 2.32 -7.51
CA TYR A 68 12.92 1.43 -7.27
C TYR A 68 11.67 2.19 -6.88
N ILE A 69 10.53 1.55 -7.13
CA ILE A 69 9.22 1.97 -6.66
C ILE A 69 8.63 0.88 -5.76
N GLU A 70 8.01 1.26 -4.66
CA GLU A 70 7.39 0.35 -3.70
C GLU A 70 5.94 0.72 -3.41
N ALA A 71 5.19 -0.21 -2.83
CA ALA A 71 3.84 0.02 -2.36
C ALA A 71 3.55 -0.87 -1.14
N TRP A 72 2.78 -0.33 -0.18
CA TRP A 72 2.21 -1.11 0.91
C TRP A 72 0.71 -1.15 0.76
N THR A 73 0.12 -2.35 0.77
CA THR A 73 -1.30 -2.51 0.46
C THR A 73 -1.99 -3.55 1.34
N ARG A 74 -3.25 -3.27 1.67
CA ARG A 74 -4.19 -4.21 2.32
C ARG A 74 -5.29 -4.68 1.37
N GLU A 75 -5.14 -4.35 0.08
CA GLU A 75 -6.15 -4.59 -0.94
C GLU A 75 -6.32 -6.09 -1.24
N ASP A 76 -7.37 -6.36 -2.01
CA ASP A 76 -7.83 -7.69 -2.37
C ASP A 76 -6.87 -8.46 -3.30
N GLU A 77 -7.20 -9.72 -3.58
CA GLU A 77 -6.39 -10.59 -4.43
C GLU A 77 -6.21 -10.02 -5.85
N SER A 78 -7.21 -9.31 -6.38
CA SER A 78 -7.16 -8.73 -7.72
C SER A 78 -6.08 -7.64 -7.81
N SER A 79 -6.02 -6.77 -6.80
CA SER A 79 -5.04 -5.70 -6.66
C SER A 79 -3.63 -6.24 -6.44
N ASN A 80 -3.48 -7.27 -5.58
CA ASN A 80 -2.17 -7.91 -5.37
C ASN A 80 -1.65 -8.58 -6.65
N LYS A 81 -2.51 -9.27 -7.41
CA LYS A 81 -2.17 -9.84 -8.72
C LYS A 81 -1.77 -8.77 -9.73
N TRP A 82 -2.34 -7.57 -9.64
CA TRP A 82 -1.97 -6.44 -10.50
C TRP A 82 -0.52 -5.98 -10.24
N TYR A 83 -0.08 -5.87 -8.98
CA TYR A 83 1.32 -5.57 -8.66
C TYR A 83 2.27 -6.61 -9.26
N ILE A 84 2.01 -7.91 -9.01
CA ILE A 84 2.84 -9.00 -9.54
C ILE A 84 2.91 -8.97 -11.07
N LYS A 85 1.78 -8.78 -11.75
CA LYS A 85 1.72 -8.68 -13.22
C LYS A 85 2.49 -7.48 -13.78
N ASN A 86 2.63 -6.42 -13.00
CA ASN A 86 3.39 -5.24 -13.39
C ASN A 86 4.88 -5.32 -13.01
N GLY A 87 5.36 -6.48 -12.55
CA GLY A 87 6.77 -6.73 -12.27
C GLY A 87 7.19 -6.34 -10.85
N PHE A 88 6.25 -6.16 -9.93
CA PHE A 88 6.57 -6.05 -8.52
C PHE A 88 6.78 -7.43 -7.89
N GLU A 89 7.69 -7.48 -6.93
CA GLU A 89 7.92 -8.63 -6.07
C GLU A 89 7.45 -8.29 -4.64
N GLN A 90 6.80 -9.23 -3.98
CA GLN A 90 6.45 -9.06 -2.57
C GLN A 90 7.71 -9.28 -1.73
N PHE A 91 8.11 -8.28 -0.95
CA PHE A 91 9.30 -8.37 -0.11
C PHE A 91 8.97 -8.57 1.38
N ASN A 92 7.74 -8.26 1.78
CA ASN A 92 7.32 -8.37 3.18
C ASN A 92 5.79 -8.46 3.32
N SER A 93 5.34 -8.88 4.50
CA SER A 93 3.94 -8.82 4.93
C SER A 93 3.85 -8.80 6.44
N TYR A 94 2.82 -8.13 6.98
CA TYR A 94 2.46 -8.18 8.38
C TYR A 94 0.95 -7.96 8.54
N TYR A 95 0.42 -8.32 9.71
CA TYR A 95 -1.01 -8.23 9.99
C TYR A 95 -1.32 -6.98 10.80
N HIS A 96 -2.27 -6.20 10.31
CA HIS A 96 -2.97 -5.15 11.04
C HIS A 96 -4.11 -5.80 11.81
N VAL A 97 -4.03 -5.78 13.14
CA VAL A 97 -5.03 -6.39 14.01
C VAL A 97 -5.75 -5.29 14.79
N PHE A 98 -7.08 -5.36 14.77
CA PHE A 98 -7.95 -4.46 15.50
C PHE A 98 -8.78 -5.24 16.51
N THR A 99 -8.67 -4.90 17.79
CA THR A 99 -9.52 -5.47 18.83
C THR A 99 -10.54 -4.44 19.29
N ASN A 100 -11.79 -4.90 19.39
CA ASN A 100 -12.89 -4.15 19.97
C ASN A 100 -13.37 -5.00 21.16
N GLY A 101 -13.08 -4.58 22.38
CA GLY A 101 -13.33 -5.39 23.58
C GLY A 101 -12.78 -4.72 24.84
N GLU A 102 -12.79 -5.45 25.95
CA GLU A 102 -12.20 -4.96 27.21
C GLU A 102 -10.69 -4.82 27.05
N ILE A 103 -10.23 -3.58 26.92
CA ILE A 103 -8.81 -3.23 26.88
C ILE A 103 -8.45 -2.69 28.25
N ILE A 104 -7.44 -3.29 28.88
CA ILE A 104 -6.93 -2.84 30.17
C ILE A 104 -5.76 -1.88 29.90
N PRO A 105 -5.96 -0.55 29.98
CA PRO A 105 -4.86 0.39 29.81
C PRO A 105 -3.99 0.43 31.06
N ALA A 106 -2.69 0.64 30.90
CA ALA A 106 -1.78 0.90 32.02
C ALA A 106 -2.16 2.17 32.81
N ASN A 107 -2.85 3.12 32.17
CA ASN A 107 -3.38 4.32 32.80
C ASN A 107 -4.90 4.22 32.93
N ALA A 108 -5.39 4.09 34.17
CA ALA A 108 -6.81 3.95 34.49
C ALA A 108 -7.68 5.16 34.09
N LYS A 109 -7.07 6.31 33.74
CA LYS A 109 -7.81 7.47 33.20
C LYS A 109 -8.12 7.36 31.71
N PHE A 110 -7.49 6.42 31.01
CA PHE A 110 -7.78 6.18 29.60
C PHE A 110 -8.96 5.24 29.46
N GLN A 111 -9.85 5.55 28.53
CA GLN A 111 -10.96 4.69 28.12
C GLN A 111 -10.71 4.29 26.66
N PRO A 112 -9.98 3.18 26.43
CA PRO A 112 -9.70 2.75 25.06
C PRO A 112 -11.00 2.34 24.36
N ILE A 113 -11.18 2.81 23.13
CA ILE A 113 -12.35 2.46 22.29
C ILE A 113 -12.04 1.22 21.43
N TYR A 114 -10.80 1.11 20.96
CA TYR A 114 -10.25 -0.04 20.25
C TYR A 114 -8.73 -0.06 20.41
N SER A 115 -8.11 -1.20 20.11
CA SER A 115 -6.65 -1.29 19.99
C SER A 115 -6.25 -1.61 18.55
N PHE A 116 -5.05 -1.17 18.17
CA PHE A 116 -4.42 -1.46 16.88
C PHE A 116 -3.02 -1.99 17.13
N GLY A 117 -2.67 -3.09 16.46
CA GLY A 117 -1.35 -3.70 16.55
C GLY A 117 -0.86 -4.22 15.21
N HIS A 118 0.47 -4.29 15.11
CA HIS A 118 1.16 -5.04 14.07
C HIS A 118 1.54 -6.41 14.61
N VAL A 119 1.15 -7.47 13.90
CA VAL A 119 1.54 -8.85 14.22
C VAL A 119 2.28 -9.42 13.02
N LEU A 120 3.47 -9.99 13.25
CA LEU A 120 4.31 -10.53 12.17
C LEU A 120 3.90 -11.94 11.74
N ASP A 121 3.30 -12.70 12.66
CA ASP A 121 2.90 -14.09 12.45
C ASP A 121 1.44 -14.28 12.82
N ARG A 122 0.62 -14.68 11.84
CA ARG A 122 -0.82 -14.88 12.02
C ARG A 122 -1.14 -15.91 13.10
N THR A 123 -0.27 -16.90 13.31
CA THR A 123 -0.51 -17.94 14.31
C THR A 123 -0.49 -17.42 15.75
N GLN A 124 0.02 -16.21 15.97
CA GLN A 124 0.02 -15.52 17.26
C GLN A 124 -1.27 -14.73 17.52
N ILE A 125 -2.18 -14.70 16.54
CA ILE A 125 -3.42 -13.95 16.63
C ILE A 125 -4.50 -14.87 17.17
N ASP A 126 -5.07 -14.50 18.32
CA ASP A 126 -6.31 -15.08 18.82
C ASP A 126 -7.48 -14.50 18.02
N GLU A 127 -7.93 -15.22 16.97
CA GLU A 127 -8.97 -14.74 16.06
C GLU A 127 -10.34 -14.57 16.76
N ASP A 128 -10.57 -15.20 17.91
CA ASP A 128 -11.79 -15.01 18.71
C ASP A 128 -11.77 -13.68 19.48
N ALA A 129 -10.59 -13.09 19.68
CA ALA A 129 -10.38 -11.84 20.42
C ALA A 129 -10.25 -10.60 19.53
N ILE A 130 -10.34 -10.74 18.20
CA ILE A 130 -10.15 -9.63 17.25
C ILE A 130 -11.47 -9.29 16.54
N GLY A 131 -11.68 -8.00 16.28
CA GLY A 131 -12.82 -7.56 15.49
C GLY A 131 -12.54 -7.56 14.00
N ARG A 132 -11.31 -7.20 13.61
CA ARG A 132 -10.88 -7.10 12.19
C ARG A 132 -9.39 -7.43 12.07
N ILE A 133 -9.04 -8.09 10.98
CA ILE A 133 -7.66 -8.39 10.58
C ILE A 133 -7.45 -8.06 9.12
N TYR A 134 -6.32 -7.44 8.80
CA TYR A 134 -5.87 -7.23 7.42
C TYR A 134 -4.41 -7.64 7.28
N GLU A 135 -4.08 -8.36 6.22
CA GLU A 135 -2.68 -8.56 5.83
C GLU A 135 -2.23 -7.38 4.99
N CYS A 136 -1.27 -6.62 5.49
CA CYS A 136 -0.57 -5.56 4.77
C CYS A 136 0.66 -6.17 4.09
N ARG A 137 0.75 -6.01 2.77
CA ARG A 137 1.83 -6.57 1.94
C ARG A 137 2.67 -5.46 1.36
N GLY A 138 3.98 -5.62 1.43
CA GLY A 138 4.97 -4.73 0.83
C GLY A 138 5.42 -5.28 -0.52
N TYR A 139 5.27 -4.47 -1.56
CA TYR A 139 5.68 -4.77 -2.93
C TYR A 139 6.77 -3.81 -3.37
N VAL A 140 7.74 -4.30 -4.13
CA VAL A 140 8.81 -3.48 -4.71
C VAL A 140 9.07 -3.86 -6.16
N LYS A 141 9.41 -2.88 -6.99
CA LYS A 141 9.85 -3.06 -8.38
C LYS A 141 11.08 -2.18 -8.62
N GLN A 142 12.14 -2.76 -9.18
CA GLN A 142 13.29 -2.00 -9.65
C GLN A 142 12.92 -1.29 -10.97
N ILE A 143 13.36 -0.03 -11.15
CA ILE A 143 12.99 0.81 -12.31
C ILE A 143 14.20 1.46 -12.98
#